data_AF-A0A432SGD1-F1
#
_entry.id   AF-A0A432SGD1-F1
#
_cell.length_a   1.000
_cell.length_b   1.000
_cell.length_c   1.000
_cell.angle_alpha   90.00
_cell.angle_beta   90.00
_cell.angle_gamma   90.00
#
_symmetry.space_group_name_H-M   'P 1'
#
loop_
_entity.id
_entity.type
_entity.pdbx_description
1 polymer ?
#
loop_
_entity_poly.entity_id
_entity_poly.type
_entity_poly.pdbx_seq_one_letter_code
_entity_poly.pdbx_strand_id
1 'polypeptide(L)'
;MRLETMKQIPTPCYVCDEALLEQNLKILDRVQQESGARIILALKGFAMHGTFALIKKYLHGCTASGLHEAMLAHEKMGGEVHTYSPA
;
A
#
# COMPACT_ATOMS: atom_id res chain seq x y z
N MET A 1 16.09 9.44 -3.90
CA MET A 1 15.62 10.64 -4.62
C MET A 1 16.73 11.70 -4.73
N ARG A 2 16.87 12.44 -5.84
CA ARG A 2 17.88 13.51 -5.98
C ARG A 2 17.42 14.80 -5.28
N LEU A 3 18.32 15.50 -4.58
CA LEU A 3 18.04 16.74 -3.85
C LEU A 3 17.46 17.86 -4.73
N GLU A 4 17.86 17.92 -6.00
CA GLU A 4 17.37 18.92 -6.95
C GLU A 4 15.89 18.72 -7.30
N THR A 5 15.43 17.48 -7.41
CA THR A 5 14.03 17.14 -7.66
C THR A 5 13.15 17.62 -6.50
N MET A 6 13.61 17.47 -5.26
CA MET A 6 12.87 17.92 -4.07
C MET A 6 12.59 19.43 -4.06
N LYS A 7 13.50 20.24 -4.59
CA LYS A 7 13.33 21.71 -4.63
C LYS A 7 12.29 22.16 -5.67
N GLN A 8 11.92 21.30 -6.62
CA GLN A 8 10.97 21.62 -7.69
C GLN A 8 9.53 21.19 -7.37
N ILE A 9 9.34 20.38 -6.32
CA ILE A 9 8.01 19.90 -5.94
C ILE A 9 7.28 21.01 -5.16
N PRO A 10 6.05 21.40 -5.57
CA PRO A 10 5.27 22.39 -4.85
C PRO A 10 4.98 21.96 -3.41
N THR A 11 5.14 22.88 -2.46
CA THR A 11 4.82 22.66 -1.05
C THR A 11 3.52 23.37 -0.65
N PRO A 12 2.69 22.79 0.24
CA PRO A 12 2.89 21.52 0.95
C PRO A 12 2.47 20.30 0.13
N CYS A 13 3.21 19.19 0.24
CA CYS A 13 2.84 17.91 -0.34
C CYS A 13 3.42 16.74 0.47
N TYR A 14 2.86 15.55 0.27
CA TYR A 14 3.44 14.29 0.74
C TYR A 14 4.28 13.67 -0.37
N VAL A 15 5.47 13.20 -0.03
CA VAL A 15 6.38 12.50 -0.94
C VAL A 15 6.66 11.11 -0.37
N CYS A 16 6.49 10.07 -1.20
CA CYS A 16 6.81 8.69 -0.85
C CYS A 16 8.08 8.26 -1.60
N ASP A 17 9.09 7.76 -0.89
CA ASP A 17 10.25 7.14 -1.52
C ASP A 17 9.95 5.66 -1.79
N GLU A 18 9.72 5.33 -3.06
CA GLU A 18 9.38 3.97 -3.47
C GLU A 18 10.47 2.94 -3.16
N ALA A 19 11.75 3.35 -3.10
CA ALA A 19 12.83 2.41 -2.77
C ALA A 19 12.76 1.98 -1.30
N LEU A 20 12.46 2.92 -0.40
CA LEU A 20 12.23 2.62 1.02
C LEU A 20 10.93 1.83 1.22
N LEU A 21 9.87 2.17 0.46
CA LEU A 21 8.63 1.40 0.47
C LEU A 21 8.87 -0.06 0.03
N GLU A 22 9.64 -0.28 -1.04
CA GLU A 22 9.98 -1.63 -1.52
C GLU A 22 10.81 -2.41 -0.50
N GLN A 23 11.74 -1.75 0.21
CA GLN A 23 12.48 -2.40 1.30
C GLN A 23 11.55 -2.89 2.41
N ASN A 24 10.57 -2.08 2.81
CA ASN A 24 9.55 -2.51 3.78
C ASN A 24 8.72 -3.69 3.25
N LEU A 25 8.32 -3.65 1.98
CA LEU A 25 7.55 -4.72 1.35
C LEU A 25 8.34 -6.04 1.27
N LYS A 26 9.65 -5.99 1.02
CA LYS A 26 10.53 -7.17 1.06
C LYS A 26 10.61 -7.80 2.45
N ILE A 27 10.59 -6.97 3.51
CA ILE A 27 10.53 -7.48 4.89
C ILE A 27 9.19 -8.18 5.13
N LEU A 28 8.07 -7.56 4.71
CA LEU A 28 6.74 -8.17 4.85
C LEU A 28 6.66 -9.49 4.07
N ASP A 29 7.18 -9.53 2.84
CA ASP A 29 7.20 -10.76 2.04
C ASP A 29 8.03 -11.86 2.71
N ARG A 30 9.22 -11.54 3.25
CA ARG A 30 10.00 -12.49 4.04
C ARG A 30 9.17 -13.08 5.21
N VAL A 31 8.43 -12.25 5.94
CA VAL A 31 7.55 -12.71 7.02
C VAL A 31 6.46 -13.66 6.49
N GLN A 32 5.87 -13.38 5.33
CA GLN A 32 4.90 -14.28 4.69
C GLN A 32 5.55 -15.65 4.38
N GLN A 33 6.75 -15.65 3.79
CA GLN A 33 7.45 -16.89 3.42
C GLN A 33 7.84 -17.73 4.65
N GLU A 34 8.29 -17.09 5.72
CA GLU A 34 8.75 -17.78 6.94
C GLU A 34 7.59 -18.30 7.80
N SER A 35 6.44 -17.60 7.80
CA SER A 35 5.30 -17.94 8.66
C SER A 35 4.15 -18.66 7.96
N GLY A 36 4.08 -18.59 6.63
CA GLY A 36 2.92 -19.03 5.85
C GLY A 36 1.70 -18.09 5.93
N ALA A 37 1.79 -16.97 6.64
CA ALA A 37 0.70 -15.99 6.72
C ALA A 37 0.56 -15.18 5.41
N ARG A 38 -0.66 -14.71 5.12
CA ARG A 38 -0.93 -13.77 4.02
C ARG A 38 -1.10 -12.37 4.60
N ILE A 39 -0.27 -11.42 4.16
CA ILE A 39 -0.36 -10.02 4.56
C ILE A 39 -1.13 -9.23 3.50
N ILE A 40 -2.05 -8.39 3.97
CA ILE A 40 -2.89 -7.50 3.18
C ILE A 40 -2.75 -6.05 3.70
N LEU A 41 -2.86 -5.08 2.81
CA LEU A 41 -2.65 -3.66 3.11
C LEU A 41 -3.85 -3.05 3.83
N ALA A 42 -3.65 -2.43 4.99
CA ALA A 42 -4.71 -1.68 5.66
C ALA A 42 -4.88 -0.27 5.06
N LEU A 43 -5.94 -0.07 4.27
CA LEU A 43 -6.16 1.19 3.53
C LEU A 43 -6.34 2.40 4.44
N LYS A 44 -6.92 2.21 5.62
CA LYS A 44 -7.11 3.26 6.63
C LYS A 44 -5.80 3.94 7.06
N GLY A 45 -4.69 3.20 7.03
CA GLY A 45 -3.36 3.72 7.39
C GLY A 45 -2.54 4.18 6.19
N PHE A 46 -2.78 3.61 5.01
CA PHE A 46 -2.03 3.93 3.79
C PHE A 46 -2.86 3.66 2.53
N ALA A 47 -3.29 4.74 1.86
CA ALA A 47 -4.11 4.70 0.65
C ALA A 47 -3.51 5.49 -0.53
N MET A 48 -2.19 5.67 -0.58
CA MET A 48 -1.51 6.34 -1.70
C MET A 48 -1.51 5.44 -2.94
N HIS A 49 -2.64 5.39 -3.63
CA HIS A 49 -2.93 4.45 -4.72
C HIS A 49 -1.93 4.47 -5.88
N GLY A 50 -1.18 5.57 -6.07
CA GLY A 50 -0.08 5.65 -7.03
C GLY A 50 1.01 4.58 -6.81
N THR A 51 1.17 4.12 -5.57
CA THR A 51 2.18 3.11 -5.20
C THR A 51 1.65 1.66 -5.27
N PHE A 52 0.34 1.45 -5.51
CA PHE A 52 -0.26 0.12 -5.43
C PHE A 52 0.28 -0.85 -6.47
N ALA A 53 0.76 -0.35 -7.62
CA ALA A 53 1.43 -1.17 -8.63
C ALA A 53 2.71 -1.84 -8.10
N LEU A 54 3.40 -1.20 -7.15
CA LEU A 54 4.53 -1.77 -6.45
C LEU A 54 4.07 -2.70 -5.33
N ILE A 55 3.13 -2.26 -4.48
CA ILE A 55 2.67 -3.02 -3.30
C ILE A 55 2.08 -4.37 -3.71
N LYS A 56 1.27 -4.43 -4.77
CA LYS A 56 0.61 -5.67 -5.21
C LYS A 56 1.55 -6.75 -5.74
N LYS A 57 2.85 -6.44 -5.91
CA LYS A 57 3.88 -7.45 -6.21
C LYS A 57 4.25 -8.29 -4.98
N TYR A 58 3.92 -7.82 -3.77
CA TYR A 58 4.33 -8.43 -2.49
C TYR A 58 3.14 -8.81 -1.61
N LEU A 59 2.10 -7.95 -1.54
CA LEU A 59 0.95 -8.16 -0.66
C LEU A 59 -0.24 -8.75 -1.41
N HIS A 60 -1.10 -9.46 -0.68
CA HIS A 60 -2.16 -10.30 -1.26
C HIS A 60 -3.48 -9.56 -1.54
N GLY A 61 -3.59 -8.29 -1.15
CA GLY A 61 -4.83 -7.52 -1.23
C GLY A 61 -4.87 -6.39 -0.20
N CYS A 62 -6.08 -5.96 0.17
CA CYS A 62 -6.32 -4.90 1.14
C CYS A 62 -7.34 -5.29 2.21
N THR A 63 -7.24 -4.67 3.40
CA THR A 63 -8.38 -4.48 4.29
C THR A 63 -9.04 -3.13 4.01
N ALA A 64 -10.37 -3.12 4.09
CA ALA A 64 -11.23 -1.96 3.93
C ALA A 64 -12.14 -1.81 5.15
N SER A 65 -12.41 -0.58 5.54
CA SER A 65 -13.25 -0.20 6.67
C SER A 65 -14.61 0.38 6.27
N GLY A 66 -14.92 0.34 4.97
CA GLY A 66 -16.18 0.78 4.40
C GLY A 66 -16.20 0.65 2.88
N LEU A 67 -17.32 1.02 2.26
CA LEU A 67 -17.58 0.86 0.82
C LEU A 67 -16.50 1.51 -0.05
N HIS A 68 -16.11 2.75 0.24
CA HIS A 68 -15.16 3.49 -0.61
C HIS A 68 -13.76 2.88 -0.58
N GLU A 69 -13.30 2.37 0.57
CA GLU A 69 -12.02 1.66 0.62
C GLU A 69 -12.09 0.32 -0.11
N ALA A 70 -13.22 -0.39 -0.02
CA ALA A 70 -13.41 -1.65 -0.75
C ALA A 70 -13.42 -1.42 -2.27
N MET A 71 -14.08 -0.35 -2.74
CA MET A 71 -14.04 0.05 -4.14
C MET A 71 -12.62 0.43 -4.59
N LEU A 72 -11.90 1.22 -3.80
CA LEU A 72 -10.51 1.58 -4.09
C LEU A 72 -9.61 0.33 -4.18
N ALA A 73 -9.75 -0.60 -3.25
CA ALA A 73 -9.02 -1.87 -3.26
C ALA A 73 -9.31 -2.67 -4.55
N HIS A 74 -10.59 -2.81 -4.90
CA HIS A 74 -11.03 -3.52 -6.09
C HIS A 74 -10.48 -2.89 -7.38
N GLU A 75 -10.56 -1.56 -7.50
CA GLU A 75 -10.20 -0.85 -8.73
C GLU A 75 -8.69 -0.65 -8.91
N LYS A 76 -7.92 -0.44 -7.83
CA LYS A 76 -6.51 -0.01 -7.91
C LYS A 76 -5.51 -1.05 -7.41
N MET A 77 -5.83 -1.80 -6.37
CA MET A 77 -4.93 -2.80 -5.80
C MET A 77 -5.08 -4.15 -6.52
N GLY A 78 -6.32 -4.61 -6.66
CA GLY A 78 -6.64 -6.00 -7.02
C GLY A 78 -6.36 -6.97 -5.87
N GLY A 79 -6.43 -8.27 -6.16
CA GLY A 79 -6.27 -9.32 -5.14
C GLY A 79 -7.45 -9.41 -4.19
N GLU A 80 -7.19 -9.77 -2.93
CA GLU A 80 -8.23 -9.94 -1.92
C GLU A 80 -8.74 -8.60 -1.38
N VAL A 81 -10.04 -8.54 -1.07
CA VAL A 81 -10.66 -7.37 -0.43
C VAL A 81 -11.39 -7.84 0.84
N HIS A 82 -10.80 -7.54 2.00
CA HIS A 82 -11.34 -7.92 3.31
C HIS A 82 -11.98 -6.71 3.96
N THR A 83 -13.30 -6.73 4.13
CA THR A 83 -14.02 -5.58 4.68
C THR A 83 -14.46 -5.84 6.12
N TYR A 84 -14.28 -4.84 6.98
CA TYR A 84 -14.83 -4.81 8.33
C TYR A 84 -15.44 -3.44 8.63
N SER A 85 -16.76 -3.39 8.85
CA SER A 85 -17.48 -2.21 9.32
C SER A 85 -18.26 -2.58 10.59
N PRO A 86 -18.20 -1.79 11.67
CA PRO A 86 -18.95 -2.07 12.90
C PRO A 86 -20.47 -1.87 12.78
N ALA A 87 -20.95 -1.15 11.75
CA ALA A 87 -22.35 -0.97 11.38
C ALA A 87 -22.50 -0.73 9.88
#